data_AF-A0A951GPI4-F1
#
_entry.id   AF-A0A951GPI4-F1
#
_cell.length_a   1.000
_cell.length_b   1.000
_cell.length_c   1.000
_cell.angle_alpha   90.00
_cell.angle_beta   90.00
_cell.angle_gamma   90.00
#
_symmetry.space_group_name_H-M   'P 1'
#
loop_
_entity.id
_entity.type
_entity.pdbx_description
1 polymer ?
#
loop_
_entity_poly.entity_id
_entity_poly.type
_entity_poly.pdbx_seq_one_letter_code
_entity_poly.pdbx_strand_id
1 'polypeptide(L)'
;MRFLASLSPFEILRQLRRARDASTFERLGQSRHVADLRLIFSVTAILMIVASIVTLAFCFEYEVVSKWQDIVGGDSIWIWVRMGFAALADSGVVVGAVGAAGCGVLVWTYQTGSARLGVVDLFACEIATLCRVAAVIDMVPRYIGMYRSGGTPLPGLAPDGEQPSAEHFTSQESYFPVFDASVRDLQQLEADVVTNVTAFYTYMKVMRDGLRKLTELRRPHAGNCDDDWHRALCNVIYMQFLALESGRKALCDLVEFEPTQAENICTVLLSELPAYGFLREQFSGDLRQRRLDAREAEYRRLVPELYRTVVTGSGPHWERARDLAEGTMQVYAEIIECEPSKHRGRRRQRAVAA
;
A
#
# COMPACT_ATOMS: atom_id res chain seq x y z
N MET A 1 -31.17 36.61 -17.35
CA MET A 1 -31.54 35.29 -16.79
C MET A 1 -30.63 34.11 -17.20
N ARG A 2 -29.54 34.28 -17.98
CA ARG A 2 -28.62 33.16 -18.31
C ARG A 2 -27.54 32.86 -17.24
N PHE A 3 -27.33 33.74 -16.27
CA PHE A 3 -26.30 33.59 -15.23
C PHE A 3 -26.70 32.70 -14.03
N LEU A 4 -27.99 32.40 -13.84
CA LEU A 4 -28.44 31.50 -12.76
C LEU A 4 -28.48 30.02 -13.19
N ALA A 5 -28.47 29.74 -14.50
CA ALA A 5 -28.41 28.36 -15.00
C ALA A 5 -27.00 27.75 -14.92
N SER A 6 -25.94 28.57 -14.85
CA SER A 6 -24.54 28.10 -14.74
C SER A 6 -24.12 27.70 -13.31
N LEU A 7 -24.99 27.91 -12.32
CA LEU A 7 -24.77 27.50 -10.92
C LEU A 7 -25.65 26.32 -10.50
N SER A 8 -26.19 25.59 -11.48
CA SER A 8 -26.87 24.32 -11.21
C SER A 8 -25.86 23.32 -10.64
N PRO A 9 -25.99 22.89 -9.37
CA PRO A 9 -25.11 21.89 -8.78
C PRO A 9 -25.16 20.57 -9.57
N PHE A 10 -26.25 20.31 -10.30
CA PHE A 10 -26.37 19.16 -11.21
C PHE A 10 -25.47 19.27 -12.43
N GLU A 11 -25.24 20.47 -12.98
CA GLU A 11 -24.35 20.63 -14.14
C GLU A 11 -22.87 20.55 -13.72
N ILE A 12 -22.53 21.01 -12.51
CA ILE A 12 -21.21 20.81 -11.89
C ILE A 12 -20.99 19.31 -11.60
N LEU A 13 -21.96 18.62 -11.01
CA LEU A 13 -21.91 17.15 -10.83
C LEU A 13 -21.78 16.42 -12.18
N ARG A 14 -22.46 16.89 -13.22
CA ARG A 14 -22.40 16.29 -14.57
C ARG A 14 -21.07 16.59 -15.27
N GLN A 15 -20.48 17.75 -15.06
CA GLN A 15 -19.14 18.10 -15.55
C GLN A 15 -18.05 17.32 -14.82
N LEU A 16 -18.14 17.19 -13.49
CA LEU A 16 -17.27 16.32 -12.69
C LEU A 16 -17.39 14.86 -13.12
N ARG A 17 -18.59 14.39 -13.49
CA ARG A 17 -18.83 13.04 -14.00
C ARG A 17 -18.36 12.82 -15.45
N ARG A 18 -18.25 13.89 -16.25
CA ARG A 18 -17.75 13.84 -17.64
C ARG A 18 -16.25 14.03 -17.75
N ALA A 19 -15.63 14.71 -16.79
CA ALA A 19 -14.18 14.71 -16.59
C ALA A 19 -13.77 13.32 -16.07
N ARG A 20 -13.71 12.37 -17.00
CA ARG A 20 -13.47 10.94 -16.79
C ARG A 20 -12.02 10.62 -16.38
N ASP A 21 -11.22 11.64 -16.13
CA ASP A 21 -9.85 11.53 -15.64
C ASP A 21 -9.89 11.59 -14.12
N ALA A 22 -10.10 10.43 -13.51
CA ALA A 22 -9.76 10.09 -12.12
C ALA A 22 -9.93 11.24 -11.10
N SER A 23 -11.16 11.74 -10.93
CA SER A 23 -11.39 12.75 -9.90
C SER A 23 -11.05 12.16 -8.54
N THR A 24 -10.24 12.88 -7.74
CA THR A 24 -9.88 12.51 -6.36
C THR A 24 -11.11 12.11 -5.54
N PHE A 25 -12.27 12.66 -5.87
CA PHE A 25 -13.56 12.32 -5.27
C PHE A 25 -14.02 10.87 -5.51
N GLU A 26 -13.83 10.34 -6.72
CA GLU A 26 -14.17 8.95 -7.03
C GLU A 26 -13.22 7.99 -6.31
N ARG A 27 -11.92 8.31 -6.29
CA ARG A 27 -10.92 7.59 -5.47
C ARG A 27 -11.30 7.62 -3.99
N LEU A 28 -11.64 8.78 -3.43
CA LEU A 28 -12.08 8.92 -2.04
C LEU A 28 -13.33 8.07 -1.72
N GLY A 29 -14.27 7.97 -2.67
CA GLY A 29 -15.50 7.19 -2.48
C GLY A 29 -15.29 5.67 -2.49
N GLN A 30 -14.33 5.19 -3.29
CA GLN A 30 -14.04 3.77 -3.47
C GLN A 30 -12.89 3.26 -2.59
N SER A 31 -12.03 4.15 -2.11
CA SER A 31 -10.84 3.81 -1.34
C SER A 31 -11.18 3.08 -0.05
N ARG A 32 -10.43 1.99 0.23
CA ARG A 32 -10.57 1.22 1.47
C ARG A 32 -10.06 2.01 2.67
N HIS A 33 -9.02 2.82 2.46
CA HIS A 33 -8.40 3.64 3.50
C HIS A 33 -9.28 4.76 4.03
N VAL A 34 -10.40 5.07 3.37
CA VAL A 34 -11.26 6.20 3.69
C VAL A 34 -12.64 5.70 4.18
N ALA A 35 -12.75 4.42 4.55
CA ALA A 35 -14.03 3.81 4.95
C ALA A 35 -14.69 4.53 6.14
N ASP A 36 -13.90 4.92 7.15
CA ASP A 36 -14.38 5.68 8.31
C ASP A 36 -14.83 7.10 7.92
N LEU A 37 -14.00 7.80 7.14
CA LEU A 37 -14.35 9.14 6.64
C LEU A 37 -15.59 9.12 5.73
N ARG A 38 -15.81 8.04 4.98
CA ARG A 38 -17.03 7.85 4.18
C ARG A 38 -18.27 7.66 5.06
N LEU A 39 -18.14 6.97 6.19
CA LEU A 39 -19.20 6.86 7.18
C LEU A 39 -19.52 8.25 7.77
N ILE A 40 -18.50 8.99 8.22
CA ILE A 40 -18.65 10.34 8.77
C ILE A 40 -19.32 11.27 7.75
N PHE A 41 -18.87 11.26 6.50
CA PHE A 41 -19.45 12.03 5.41
C PHE A 41 -20.94 11.69 5.21
N SER A 42 -21.26 10.40 5.14
CA SER A 42 -22.64 9.92 4.91
C SER A 42 -23.56 10.26 6.07
N VAL A 43 -23.11 10.06 7.30
CA VAL A 43 -23.88 10.39 8.52
C VAL A 43 -24.10 11.90 8.62
N THR A 44 -23.07 12.72 8.37
CA THR A 44 -23.19 14.18 8.38
C THR A 44 -24.20 14.66 7.33
N ALA A 45 -24.14 14.11 6.11
CA ALA A 45 -25.08 14.45 5.05
C ALA A 45 -26.53 14.09 5.42
N ILE A 46 -26.76 12.90 5.99
CA ILE A 46 -28.08 12.48 6.45
C ILE A 46 -28.58 13.38 7.59
N LEU A 47 -27.73 13.68 8.58
CA LEU A 47 -28.08 14.55 9.70
C LEU A 47 -28.42 15.96 9.24
N MET A 48 -27.70 16.53 8.27
CA MET A 48 -28.05 17.83 7.68
C MET A 48 -29.44 17.80 7.04
N ILE A 49 -29.74 16.75 6.26
CA ILE A 49 -31.04 16.62 5.59
C ILE A 49 -32.17 16.49 6.61
N VAL A 50 -32.01 15.58 7.58
CA VAL A 50 -33.01 15.34 8.62
C VAL A 50 -33.22 16.60 9.46
N ALA A 51 -32.16 17.26 9.92
CA ALA A 51 -32.26 18.50 10.69
C ALA A 51 -32.94 19.62 9.90
N SER A 52 -32.66 19.73 8.59
CA SER A 52 -33.32 20.70 7.72
C SER A 52 -34.82 20.42 7.55
N ILE A 53 -35.19 19.15 7.36
CA ILE A 53 -36.60 18.73 7.24
C ILE A 53 -37.36 19.00 8.55
N VAL A 54 -36.78 18.62 9.70
CA VAL A 54 -37.38 18.84 11.02
C VAL A 54 -37.55 20.33 11.30
N THR A 55 -36.55 21.15 10.98
CA THR A 55 -36.63 22.61 11.13
C THR A 55 -37.74 23.19 10.26
N LEU A 56 -37.83 22.78 8.99
CA LEU A 56 -38.89 23.23 8.08
C LEU A 56 -40.28 22.83 8.58
N ALA A 57 -40.45 21.59 9.06
CA ALA A 57 -41.71 21.11 9.61
C ALA A 57 -42.12 21.93 10.84
N PHE A 58 -41.18 22.20 11.76
CA PHE A 58 -41.44 22.99 12.96
C PHE A 58 -41.81 24.45 12.64
N CYS A 59 -41.08 25.10 11.73
CA CYS A 59 -41.41 26.46 11.27
C CYS A 59 -42.76 26.51 10.57
N PHE A 60 -43.11 25.48 9.79
CA PHE A 60 -44.41 25.38 9.14
C PHE A 60 -45.55 25.23 10.15
N GLU A 61 -45.41 24.35 11.15
CA GLU A 61 -46.40 24.20 12.22
C GLU A 61 -46.57 25.50 13.02
N TYR A 62 -45.48 26.19 13.34
CA TYR A 62 -45.52 27.48 14.04
C TYR A 62 -46.29 28.55 13.25
N GLU A 63 -46.07 28.63 11.94
CA GLU A 63 -46.80 29.56 11.05
C GLU A 63 -48.30 29.21 10.94
N VAL A 64 -48.64 27.93 10.87
CA VAL A 64 -50.05 27.47 10.83
C VAL A 64 -50.77 27.80 12.14
N VAL A 65 -50.13 27.53 13.28
CA VAL A 65 -50.71 27.77 14.61
C VAL A 65 -50.88 29.27 14.88
N SER A 66 -49.87 30.08 14.54
CA SER A 66 -49.91 31.54 14.78
C SER A 66 -50.97 32.26 13.95
N LYS A 67 -51.32 31.73 12.76
CA LYS A 67 -52.31 32.32 11.83
C LYS A 67 -53.60 31.51 11.73
N TRP A 68 -53.89 30.65 12.70
CA TRP A 68 -55.02 29.73 12.65
C TRP A 68 -56.37 30.43 12.40
N GLN A 69 -56.58 31.61 12.98
CA GLN A 69 -57.84 32.36 12.79
C GLN A 69 -58.04 32.85 11.35
N ASP A 70 -56.97 33.20 10.65
CA ASP A 70 -57.03 33.62 9.25
C ASP A 70 -57.34 32.44 8.32
N ILE A 71 -56.88 31.23 8.65
CA ILE A 71 -57.12 30.00 7.89
C ILE A 71 -58.60 29.62 7.97
N VAL A 72 -59.19 29.64 9.17
CA VAL A 72 -60.60 29.24 9.36
C VAL A 72 -61.56 30.19 8.62
N GLY A 73 -61.16 31.44 8.40
CA GLY A 73 -61.99 32.45 7.73
C GLY A 73 -61.90 32.48 6.20
N GLY A 74 -60.94 31.79 5.56
CA GLY A 74 -60.67 31.96 4.12
C GLY A 74 -60.26 30.69 3.39
N ASP A 75 -61.03 30.30 2.37
CA ASP A 75 -60.84 29.03 1.64
C ASP A 75 -59.85 29.13 0.46
N SER A 76 -58.90 30.06 0.51
CA SER A 76 -58.01 30.37 -0.61
C SER A 76 -56.69 29.60 -0.51
N ILE A 77 -56.36 28.81 -1.54
CA ILE A 77 -55.07 28.10 -1.71
C ILE A 77 -53.87 29.04 -1.54
N TRP A 78 -54.03 30.33 -1.86
CA TRP A 78 -52.97 31.34 -1.72
C TRP A 78 -52.48 31.52 -0.28
N ILE A 79 -53.33 31.26 0.72
CA ILE A 79 -52.96 31.36 2.13
C ILE A 79 -51.90 30.31 2.47
N TRP A 80 -52.10 29.05 2.05
CA TRP A 80 -51.15 27.96 2.25
C TRP A 80 -49.80 28.20 1.56
N VAL A 81 -49.82 28.73 0.32
CA VAL A 81 -48.59 29.08 -0.40
C VAL A 81 -47.81 30.16 0.37
N ARG A 82 -48.49 31.21 0.85
CA ARG A 82 -47.84 32.28 1.61
C ARG A 82 -47.26 31.78 2.93
N MET A 83 -47.94 30.86 3.62
CA MET A 83 -47.43 30.22 4.84
C MET A 83 -46.17 29.38 4.56
N GLY A 84 -46.16 28.62 3.47
CA GLY A 84 -44.97 27.85 3.07
C GLY A 84 -43.75 28.74 2.80
N PHE A 85 -43.94 29.88 2.13
CA PHE A 85 -42.86 30.85 1.91
C PHE A 85 -42.38 31.52 3.20
N ALA A 86 -43.30 31.86 4.12
CA ALA A 86 -42.94 32.44 5.41
C ALA A 86 -42.12 31.44 6.26
N ALA A 87 -42.60 30.20 6.36
CA ALA A 87 -41.89 29.13 7.06
C ALA A 87 -40.49 28.86 6.46
N LEU A 88 -40.37 28.89 5.14
CA LEU A 88 -39.08 28.75 4.46
C LEU A 88 -38.14 29.91 4.82
N ALA A 89 -38.63 31.16 4.81
CA ALA A 89 -37.85 32.34 5.16
C ALA A 89 -37.36 32.29 6.62
N ASP A 90 -38.26 31.94 7.55
CA ASP A 90 -37.94 31.88 8.98
C ASP A 90 -37.00 30.71 9.33
N SER A 91 -37.17 29.57 8.65
CA SER A 91 -36.25 28.43 8.79
C SER A 91 -34.83 28.72 8.27
N GLY A 92 -34.68 29.74 7.43
CA GLY A 92 -33.44 30.03 6.69
C GLY A 92 -32.21 30.22 7.59
N VAL A 93 -32.37 30.82 8.77
CA VAL A 93 -31.25 31.03 9.71
C VAL A 93 -30.76 29.70 10.28
N VAL A 94 -31.67 28.83 10.71
CA VAL A 94 -31.33 27.53 11.31
C VAL A 94 -30.83 26.55 10.26
N VAL A 95 -31.52 26.46 9.11
CA VAL A 95 -31.07 25.64 7.97
C VAL A 95 -29.70 26.12 7.47
N GLY A 96 -29.49 27.44 7.42
CA GLY A 96 -28.19 28.03 7.09
C GLY A 96 -27.09 27.66 8.09
N ALA A 97 -27.39 27.69 9.40
CA ALA A 97 -26.45 27.30 10.43
C ALA A 97 -26.10 25.80 10.38
N VAL A 98 -27.10 24.93 10.21
CA VAL A 98 -26.91 23.48 10.02
C VAL A 98 -26.08 23.20 8.77
N GLY A 99 -26.41 23.88 7.66
CA GLY A 99 -25.68 23.77 6.41
C GLY A 99 -24.22 24.21 6.54
N ALA A 100 -23.95 25.34 7.21
CA ALA A 100 -22.61 25.83 7.45
C ALA A 100 -21.78 24.85 8.31
N ALA A 101 -22.36 24.35 9.40
CA ALA A 101 -21.71 23.38 10.27
C ALA A 101 -21.39 22.08 9.54
N GLY A 102 -22.37 21.53 8.82
CA GLY A 102 -22.17 20.30 8.07
C GLY A 102 -21.19 20.47 6.91
N CYS A 103 -21.24 21.59 6.16
CA CYS A 103 -20.23 21.92 5.15
C CYS A 103 -18.82 21.98 5.76
N GLY A 104 -18.66 22.53 6.96
CA GLY A 104 -17.38 22.53 7.69
C GLY A 104 -16.85 21.11 7.92
N VAL A 105 -17.70 20.20 8.39
CA VAL A 105 -17.34 18.78 8.58
C VAL A 105 -17.00 18.12 7.25
N LEU A 106 -17.79 18.34 6.19
CA LEU A 106 -17.53 17.75 4.88
C LEU A 106 -16.19 18.24 4.30
N VAL A 107 -15.90 19.54 4.38
CA VAL A 107 -14.60 20.10 3.95
C VAL A 107 -13.46 19.50 4.75
N TRP A 108 -13.61 19.37 6.07
CA TRP A 108 -12.62 18.72 6.91
C TRP A 108 -12.38 17.26 6.51
N THR A 109 -13.45 16.45 6.34
CA THR A 109 -13.32 15.05 5.92
C THR A 109 -12.63 14.92 4.56
N TYR A 110 -12.92 15.82 3.62
CA TYR A 110 -12.28 15.86 2.31
C TYR A 110 -10.78 16.19 2.43
N GLN A 111 -10.41 17.22 3.21
CA GLN A 111 -9.01 17.58 3.43
C GLN A 111 -8.24 16.44 4.08
N THR A 112 -8.77 15.84 5.15
CA THR A 112 -8.16 14.69 5.83
C THR A 112 -8.03 13.48 4.91
N GLY A 113 -9.08 13.15 4.15
CA GLY A 113 -9.03 12.03 3.20
C GLY A 113 -8.01 12.25 2.09
N SER A 114 -7.94 13.47 1.54
CA SER A 114 -6.98 13.80 0.49
C SER A 114 -5.53 13.76 0.97
N ALA A 115 -5.25 14.25 2.18
CA ALA A 115 -3.93 14.15 2.80
C ALA A 115 -3.52 12.69 3.02
N ARG A 116 -4.43 11.87 3.56
CA ARG A 116 -4.20 10.44 3.80
C ARG A 116 -3.89 9.69 2.50
N LEU A 117 -4.65 9.93 1.44
CA LEU A 117 -4.40 9.33 0.13
C LEU A 117 -3.05 9.76 -0.47
N GLY A 118 -2.67 11.03 -0.31
CA GLY A 118 -1.38 11.52 -0.78
C GLY A 118 -0.19 10.81 -0.10
N VAL A 119 -0.31 10.56 1.21
CA VAL A 119 0.71 9.83 1.98
C VAL A 119 0.79 8.36 1.55
N VAL A 120 -0.36 7.71 1.33
CA VAL A 120 -0.42 6.33 0.82
C VAL A 120 0.25 6.22 -0.55
N ASP A 121 -0.08 7.11 -1.48
CA ASP A 121 0.50 7.12 -2.84
C ASP A 121 2.03 7.36 -2.79
N LEU A 122 2.49 8.23 -1.89
CA LEU A 122 3.91 8.53 -1.70
C LEU A 122 4.70 7.30 -1.23
N PHE A 123 4.22 6.62 -0.17
CA PHE A 123 4.87 5.41 0.34
C PHE A 123 4.80 4.24 -0.64
N ALA A 124 3.66 4.06 -1.32
CA ALA A 124 3.52 3.04 -2.34
C ALA A 124 4.56 3.22 -3.46
N CYS A 125 4.74 4.45 -3.93
CA CYS A 125 5.69 4.78 -4.99
C CYS A 125 7.14 4.52 -4.56
N GLU A 126 7.54 4.93 -3.35
CA GLU A 126 8.90 4.71 -2.85
C GLU A 126 9.20 3.22 -2.64
N ILE A 127 8.31 2.49 -1.95
CA ILE A 127 8.49 1.05 -1.69
C ILE A 127 8.54 0.28 -3.01
N ALA A 128 7.64 0.56 -3.95
CA ALA A 128 7.64 -0.07 -5.27
C ALA A 128 8.94 0.23 -6.03
N THR A 129 9.43 1.47 -5.99
CA THR A 129 10.68 1.87 -6.64
C THR A 129 11.89 1.15 -6.04
N LEU A 130 11.99 1.09 -4.71
CA LEU A 130 13.07 0.37 -4.02
C LEU A 130 13.07 -1.12 -4.35
N CYS A 131 11.89 -1.75 -4.36
CA CYS A 131 11.76 -3.16 -4.74
C CYS A 131 12.12 -3.40 -6.21
N ARG A 132 11.69 -2.51 -7.12
CA ARG A 132 12.03 -2.59 -8.54
C ARG A 132 13.53 -2.43 -8.76
N VAL A 133 14.19 -1.50 -8.08
CA VAL A 133 15.65 -1.35 -8.16
C VAL A 133 16.34 -2.62 -7.66
N ALA A 134 15.91 -3.18 -6.53
CA ALA A 134 16.47 -4.43 -6.00
C ALA A 134 16.32 -5.61 -6.98
N ALA A 135 15.18 -5.70 -7.67
CA ALA A 135 14.93 -6.70 -8.71
C ALA A 135 15.79 -6.47 -9.96
N VAL A 136 15.85 -5.25 -10.50
CA VAL A 136 16.61 -4.93 -11.72
C VAL A 136 18.11 -5.17 -11.56
N ILE A 137 18.67 -4.92 -10.37
CA ILE A 137 20.09 -5.17 -10.11
C ILE A 137 20.36 -6.62 -9.70
N ASP A 138 19.35 -7.49 -9.67
CA ASP A 138 19.42 -8.87 -9.20
C ASP A 138 20.10 -8.99 -7.82
N MET A 139 19.70 -8.14 -6.87
CA MET A 139 20.37 -8.03 -5.57
C MET A 139 20.46 -9.39 -4.85
N VAL A 140 19.34 -10.12 -4.78
CA VAL A 140 19.25 -11.43 -4.11
C VAL A 140 20.09 -12.50 -4.81
N PRO A 141 19.93 -12.76 -6.13
CA PRO A 141 20.78 -13.71 -6.85
C PRO A 141 22.28 -13.42 -6.71
N ARG A 142 22.68 -12.14 -6.74
CA ARG A 142 24.08 -11.73 -6.56
C ARG A 142 24.61 -12.07 -5.18
N TYR A 143 23.84 -11.80 -4.12
CA TYR A 143 24.26 -12.17 -2.75
C TYR A 143 24.30 -13.68 -2.54
N ILE A 144 23.36 -14.43 -3.11
CA ILE A 144 23.41 -15.91 -3.09
C ILE A 144 24.64 -16.42 -3.85
N GLY A 145 24.96 -15.83 -5.00
CA GLY A 145 26.16 -16.15 -5.77
C GLY A 145 27.44 -15.88 -4.98
N MET A 146 27.51 -14.73 -4.32
CA MET A 146 28.64 -14.34 -3.47
C MET A 146 28.80 -15.27 -2.26
N TYR A 147 27.69 -15.70 -1.66
CA TYR A 147 27.68 -16.69 -0.58
C TYR A 147 28.22 -18.03 -1.07
N ARG A 148 27.77 -18.51 -2.24
CA ARG A 148 28.20 -19.80 -2.81
C ARG A 148 29.65 -19.78 -3.30
N SER A 149 30.16 -18.63 -3.75
CA SER A 149 31.55 -18.47 -4.24
C SER A 149 32.59 -18.24 -3.13
N GLY A 150 32.17 -18.18 -1.85
CA GLY A 150 33.06 -17.92 -0.72
C GLY A 150 33.72 -16.54 -0.79
N GLY A 151 33.04 -15.54 -1.33
CA GLY A 151 33.59 -14.17 -1.45
C GLY A 151 34.62 -13.98 -2.57
N THR A 152 34.80 -14.99 -3.44
CA THR A 152 35.55 -14.82 -4.68
C THR A 152 34.77 -13.86 -5.59
N PRO A 153 35.37 -12.73 -6.03
CA PRO A 153 34.70 -11.79 -6.90
C PRO A 153 34.21 -12.51 -8.17
N LEU A 154 32.95 -12.29 -8.52
CA LEU A 154 32.36 -12.85 -9.74
C LEU A 154 33.17 -12.34 -10.96
N PRO A 155 33.51 -13.22 -11.92
CA PRO A 155 34.20 -12.83 -13.14
C PRO A 155 33.41 -11.72 -13.87
N GLY A 156 34.05 -10.58 -14.14
CA GLY A 156 33.43 -9.43 -14.83
C GLY A 156 33.05 -8.23 -13.95
N LEU A 157 33.25 -8.30 -12.63
CA LEU A 157 33.02 -7.20 -11.69
C LEU A 157 34.29 -6.67 -11.00
N ALA A 158 35.44 -7.28 -11.25
CA ALA A 158 36.71 -6.73 -10.80
C ALA A 158 37.12 -5.63 -11.79
N PRO A 159 37.16 -4.34 -11.38
CA PRO A 159 37.89 -3.36 -12.16
C PRO A 159 39.35 -3.83 -12.23
N ASP A 160 39.87 -3.98 -13.44
CA ASP A 160 41.27 -4.26 -13.71
C ASP A 160 42.12 -3.08 -13.19
N GLY A 161 42.52 -3.12 -11.93
CA GLY A 161 43.36 -2.08 -11.34
C GLY A 161 43.28 -2.09 -9.83
N GLU A 162 44.46 -2.13 -9.20
CA GLU A 162 44.76 -1.89 -7.78
C GLU A 162 43.54 -1.64 -6.88
N GLN A 163 43.30 -2.55 -5.92
CA GLN A 163 42.36 -2.31 -4.81
C GLN A 163 42.61 -0.89 -4.27
N PRO A 164 41.70 0.08 -4.52
CA PRO A 164 41.86 1.40 -3.96
C PRO A 164 41.87 1.20 -2.45
N SER A 165 42.97 1.62 -1.83
CA SER A 165 43.09 1.70 -0.37
C SER A 165 41.79 2.31 0.13
N ALA A 166 41.07 1.56 0.96
CA ALA A 166 39.72 1.86 1.40
C ALA A 166 39.68 3.19 2.15
N GLU A 167 39.64 4.30 1.40
CA GLU A 167 39.23 5.59 1.92
C GLU A 167 37.83 5.36 2.48
N HIS A 168 37.71 5.65 3.77
CA HIS A 168 36.56 5.37 4.58
C HIS A 168 35.35 6.11 3.98
N PHE A 169 34.58 5.43 3.13
CA PHE A 169 33.39 5.99 2.51
C PHE A 169 32.29 6.10 3.57
N THR A 170 32.34 7.17 4.36
CA THR A 170 31.26 7.57 5.25
C THR A 170 30.13 8.14 4.41
N SER A 171 29.32 7.26 3.80
CA SER A 171 28.04 7.70 3.25
C SER A 171 27.14 8.18 4.39
N GLN A 172 26.97 9.50 4.47
CA GLN A 172 25.98 10.20 5.27
C GLN A 172 24.62 10.34 4.54
N GLU A 173 24.41 9.65 3.43
CA GLU A 173 23.18 9.81 2.64
C GLU A 173 21.96 9.35 3.45
N SER A 174 20.93 10.19 3.53
CA SER A 174 19.61 9.77 3.99
C SER A 174 18.98 8.95 2.88
N TYR A 175 18.92 7.63 3.09
CA TYR A 175 18.42 6.67 2.11
C TYR A 175 16.89 6.51 2.13
N PHE A 176 16.23 7.07 3.14
CA PHE A 176 14.78 6.97 3.32
C PHE A 176 14.16 8.36 3.56
N PRO A 177 14.39 9.32 2.63
CA PRO A 177 14.01 10.72 2.85
C PRO A 177 12.49 10.88 3.02
N VAL A 178 11.69 10.08 2.32
CA VAL A 178 10.23 10.09 2.43
C VAL A 178 9.78 9.54 3.78
N PHE A 179 10.35 8.42 4.23
CA PHE A 179 10.04 7.87 5.55
C PHE A 179 10.41 8.85 6.67
N ASP A 180 11.63 9.39 6.65
CA ASP A 180 12.10 10.33 7.67
C ASP A 180 11.28 11.63 7.69
N ALA A 181 10.88 12.14 6.52
CA ALA A 181 10.06 13.35 6.41
C ALA A 181 8.58 13.12 6.79
N SER A 182 8.05 11.92 6.57
CA SER A 182 6.60 11.64 6.61
C SER A 182 6.19 10.64 7.70
N VAL A 183 7.10 10.29 8.63
CA VAL A 183 6.81 9.31 9.70
C VAL A 183 5.63 9.73 10.59
N ARG A 184 5.39 11.04 10.75
CA ARG A 184 4.24 11.56 11.50
C ARG A 184 2.92 11.28 10.78
N ASP A 185 2.94 11.29 9.46
CA ASP A 185 1.75 11.11 8.64
C ASP A 185 1.31 9.63 8.58
N LEU A 186 2.22 8.69 8.85
CA LEU A 186 1.89 7.27 9.04
C LEU A 186 0.88 7.06 10.17
N GLN A 187 0.82 7.94 11.18
CA GLN A 187 -0.12 7.82 12.29
C GLN A 187 -1.60 7.90 11.84
N GLN A 188 -1.86 8.42 10.65
CA GLN A 188 -3.20 8.53 10.09
C GLN A 188 -3.63 7.26 9.32
N LEU A 189 -2.72 6.31 9.12
CA LEU A 189 -2.98 5.05 8.43
C LEU A 189 -3.42 3.95 9.40
N GLU A 190 -3.97 2.87 8.85
CA GLU A 190 -4.33 1.68 9.61
C GLU A 190 -3.08 1.00 10.20
N ALA A 191 -3.25 0.41 11.38
CA ALA A 191 -2.15 -0.18 12.15
C ALA A 191 -1.37 -1.25 11.36
N ASP A 192 -2.06 -2.06 10.55
CA ASP A 192 -1.44 -3.09 9.74
C ASP A 192 -0.54 -2.49 8.65
N VAL A 193 -1.01 -1.43 7.98
CA VAL A 193 -0.24 -0.69 6.98
C VAL A 193 1.01 -0.08 7.60
N VAL A 194 0.86 0.60 8.75
CA VAL A 194 1.99 1.20 9.47
C VAL A 194 2.99 0.14 9.88
N THR A 195 2.52 -1.04 10.32
CA THR A 195 3.38 -2.15 10.73
C THR A 195 4.20 -2.67 9.55
N ASN A 196 3.57 -2.93 8.40
CA ASN A 196 4.25 -3.43 7.21
C ASN A 196 5.26 -2.42 6.63
N VAL A 197 4.86 -1.14 6.54
CA VAL A 197 5.73 -0.06 6.07
C VAL A 197 6.94 0.13 7.00
N THR A 198 6.70 0.20 8.31
CA THR A 198 7.78 0.35 9.30
C THR A 198 8.72 -0.85 9.30
N ALA A 199 8.18 -2.06 9.20
CA ALA A 199 8.96 -3.29 9.10
C ALA A 199 9.85 -3.27 7.84
N PHE A 200 9.30 -2.89 6.68
CA PHE A 200 10.05 -2.75 5.43
C PHE A 200 11.29 -1.86 5.60
N TYR A 201 11.14 -0.61 6.06
CA TYR A 201 12.26 0.32 6.23
C TYR A 201 13.24 -0.15 7.32
N THR A 202 12.73 -0.74 8.40
CA THR A 202 13.58 -1.27 9.47
C THR A 202 14.48 -2.40 8.94
N TYR A 203 13.92 -3.35 8.19
CA TYR A 203 14.70 -4.44 7.61
C TYR A 203 15.68 -3.96 6.55
N MET A 204 15.30 -3.00 5.70
CA MET A 204 16.22 -2.37 4.74
C MET A 204 17.40 -1.68 5.44
N LYS A 205 17.15 -0.98 6.54
CA LYS A 205 18.19 -0.36 7.35
C LYS A 205 19.13 -1.40 7.98
N VAL A 206 18.58 -2.45 8.60
CA VAL A 206 19.37 -3.53 9.21
C VAL A 206 20.18 -4.28 8.15
N MET A 207 19.60 -4.54 6.97
CA MET A 207 20.32 -5.14 5.84
C MET A 207 21.54 -4.28 5.46
N ARG A 208 21.34 -2.98 5.26
CA ARG A 208 22.41 -2.05 4.90
C ARG A 208 23.51 -2.00 5.97
N ASP A 209 23.12 -1.91 7.23
CA ASP A 209 24.09 -1.90 8.34
C ASP A 209 24.82 -3.26 8.43
N GLY A 210 24.16 -4.37 8.06
CA GLY A 210 24.77 -5.69 7.89
C GLY A 210 25.78 -5.73 6.74
N LEU A 211 25.48 -5.10 5.59
CA LEU A 211 26.42 -4.97 4.47
C LEU A 211 27.66 -4.16 4.86
N ARG A 212 27.50 -3.10 5.65
CA ARG A 212 28.64 -2.33 6.18
C ARG A 212 29.53 -3.20 7.05
N LYS A 213 28.96 -3.94 8.02
CA LYS A 213 29.70 -4.90 8.84
C LYS A 213 30.39 -5.98 8.02
N LEU A 214 29.77 -6.43 6.91
CA LEU A 214 30.35 -7.43 6.03
C LEU A 214 31.69 -6.96 5.41
N THR A 215 31.88 -5.65 5.22
CA THR A 215 33.14 -5.09 4.71
C THR A 215 34.28 -5.11 5.73
N GLU A 216 33.95 -5.14 7.03
CA GLU A 216 34.91 -5.22 8.13
C GLU A 216 35.38 -6.67 8.39
N LEU A 217 34.57 -7.66 7.98
CA LEU A 217 34.88 -9.07 8.17
C LEU A 217 35.91 -9.55 7.13
N ARG A 218 36.91 -10.31 7.60
CA ARG A 218 37.92 -10.93 6.73
C ARG A 218 37.24 -11.97 5.82
N ARG A 219 37.46 -11.86 4.51
CA ARG A 219 36.95 -12.84 3.55
C ARG A 219 37.55 -14.23 3.83
N PRO A 220 36.74 -15.29 3.74
CA PRO A 220 37.21 -16.62 4.05
C PRO A 220 38.23 -17.11 3.04
N HIS A 221 39.22 -17.83 3.55
CA HIS A 221 40.22 -18.50 2.72
C HIS A 221 39.65 -19.88 2.39
N ALA A 222 39.08 -20.00 1.19
CA ALA A 222 38.61 -21.21 0.51
C ALA A 222 38.03 -22.36 1.38
N GLY A 223 36.70 -22.48 1.38
CA GLY A 223 36.02 -23.78 1.51
C GLY A 223 35.28 -24.08 2.81
N ASN A 224 35.40 -23.26 3.85
CA ASN A 224 34.60 -23.44 5.06
C ASN A 224 33.36 -22.54 5.03
N CYS A 225 32.16 -23.10 4.91
CA CYS A 225 30.91 -22.32 4.85
C CYS A 225 30.37 -21.87 6.23
N ASP A 226 31.03 -22.26 7.33
CA ASP A 226 30.64 -21.89 8.71
C ASP A 226 31.49 -20.75 9.31
N ASP A 227 32.05 -19.90 8.46
CA ASP A 227 32.73 -18.68 8.94
C ASP A 227 31.74 -17.54 9.22
N ASP A 228 32.23 -16.54 9.97
CA ASP A 228 31.44 -15.36 10.35
C ASP A 228 30.98 -14.54 9.15
N TRP A 229 31.71 -14.58 8.03
CA TRP A 229 31.38 -13.84 6.81
C TRP A 229 30.17 -14.44 6.11
N HIS A 230 30.11 -15.76 5.95
CA HIS A 230 28.94 -16.48 5.42
C HIS A 230 27.74 -16.26 6.34
N ARG A 231 27.92 -16.36 7.66
CA ARG A 231 26.84 -16.12 8.63
C ARG A 231 26.30 -14.69 8.51
N ALA A 232 27.17 -13.69 8.38
CA ALA A 232 26.78 -12.30 8.18
C ALA A 232 26.04 -12.08 6.85
N LEU A 233 26.54 -12.65 5.75
CA LEU A 233 25.89 -12.53 4.45
C LEU A 233 24.54 -13.26 4.40
N CYS A 234 24.42 -14.42 5.04
CA CYS A 234 23.15 -15.12 5.19
C CYS A 234 22.13 -14.27 5.99
N ASN A 235 22.58 -13.58 7.04
CA ASN A 235 21.74 -12.64 7.78
C ASN A 235 21.34 -11.42 6.93
N VAL A 236 22.21 -10.90 6.06
CA VAL A 236 21.88 -9.84 5.10
C VAL A 236 20.77 -10.32 4.14
N ILE A 237 20.90 -11.51 3.56
CA ILE A 237 19.89 -12.11 2.68
C ILE A 237 18.58 -12.31 3.44
N TYR A 238 18.64 -12.74 4.71
CA TYR A 238 17.47 -12.89 5.55
C TYR A 238 16.77 -11.56 5.84
N MET A 239 17.50 -10.48 6.11
CA MET A 239 16.91 -9.15 6.28
C MET A 239 16.32 -8.61 4.97
N GLN A 240 16.99 -8.83 3.83
CA GLN A 240 16.44 -8.47 2.51
C GLN A 240 15.14 -9.24 2.22
N PHE A 241 15.09 -10.53 2.55
CA PHE A 241 13.87 -11.34 2.43
C PHE A 241 12.72 -10.76 3.27
N LEU A 242 12.97 -10.45 4.55
CA LEU A 242 11.95 -9.87 5.43
C LEU A 242 11.52 -8.47 4.97
N ALA A 243 12.45 -7.68 4.43
CA ALA A 243 12.14 -6.40 3.81
C ALA A 243 11.18 -6.61 2.63
N LEU A 244 11.55 -7.44 1.64
CA LEU A 244 10.72 -7.73 0.47
C LEU A 244 9.32 -8.25 0.86
N GLU A 245 9.24 -9.18 1.81
CA GLU A 245 7.97 -9.69 2.33
C GLU A 245 7.09 -8.57 2.92
N SER A 246 7.69 -7.70 3.74
CA SER A 246 6.97 -6.57 4.34
C SER A 246 6.57 -5.53 3.30
N GLY A 247 7.43 -5.30 2.30
CA GLY A 247 7.17 -4.40 1.18
C GLY A 247 6.02 -4.89 0.32
N ARG A 248 5.96 -6.20 0.03
CA ARG A 248 4.83 -6.83 -0.67
C ARG A 248 3.52 -6.62 0.09
N LYS A 249 3.52 -6.89 1.40
CA LYS A 249 2.32 -6.70 2.25
C LYS A 249 1.89 -5.23 2.28
N ALA A 250 2.84 -4.31 2.45
CA ALA A 250 2.59 -2.87 2.37
C ALA A 250 2.01 -2.46 1.01
N LEU A 251 2.51 -3.00 -0.11
CA LEU A 251 1.98 -2.69 -1.45
C LEU A 251 0.58 -3.26 -1.68
N CYS A 252 0.28 -4.45 -1.12
CA CYS A 252 -1.08 -4.99 -1.12
C CYS A 252 -2.05 -4.05 -0.40
N ASP A 253 -1.59 -3.40 0.68
CA ASP A 253 -2.43 -2.50 1.45
C ASP A 253 -2.53 -1.13 0.78
N LEU A 254 -1.41 -0.56 0.31
CA LEU A 254 -1.32 0.83 -0.17
C LEU A 254 -1.82 1.03 -1.61
N VAL A 255 -1.66 0.05 -2.50
CA VAL A 255 -1.98 0.21 -3.93
C VAL A 255 -3.37 -0.33 -4.22
N GLU A 256 -4.32 0.57 -4.51
CA GLU A 256 -5.71 0.18 -4.79
C GLU A 256 -5.96 -0.24 -6.24
N PHE A 257 -5.16 0.28 -7.17
CA PHE A 257 -5.34 -0.02 -8.59
C PHE A 257 -4.73 -1.39 -8.92
N GLU A 258 -5.59 -2.40 -9.10
CA GLU A 258 -5.23 -3.81 -9.23
C GLU A 258 -4.12 -4.11 -10.27
N PRO A 259 -4.10 -3.53 -11.48
CA PRO A 259 -3.02 -3.82 -12.44
C PRO A 259 -1.65 -3.38 -11.94
N THR A 260 -1.57 -2.19 -11.36
CA THR A 260 -0.31 -1.65 -10.77
C THR A 260 0.07 -2.41 -9.52
N GLN A 261 -0.91 -2.78 -8.68
CA GLN A 261 -0.67 -3.61 -7.52
C GLN A 261 -0.07 -4.96 -7.94
N ALA A 262 -0.66 -5.62 -8.93
CA ALA A 262 -0.19 -6.91 -9.42
C ALA A 262 1.22 -6.83 -10.05
N GLU A 263 1.49 -5.81 -10.86
CA GLU A 263 2.83 -5.55 -11.41
C GLU A 263 3.88 -5.42 -10.29
N ASN A 264 3.57 -4.63 -9.27
CA ASN A 264 4.47 -4.40 -8.14
C ASN A 264 4.68 -5.68 -7.31
N ILE A 265 3.62 -6.45 -7.04
CA ILE A 265 3.73 -7.71 -6.29
C ILE A 265 4.57 -8.73 -7.08
N CYS A 266 4.34 -8.91 -8.38
CA CYS A 266 5.17 -9.78 -9.22
C CYS A 266 6.64 -9.36 -9.17
N THR A 267 6.92 -8.06 -9.30
CA THR A 267 8.28 -7.50 -9.20
C THR A 267 8.97 -7.86 -7.88
N VAL A 268 8.26 -7.75 -6.75
CA VAL A 268 8.80 -8.12 -5.44
C VAL A 268 9.06 -9.63 -5.35
N LEU A 269 8.11 -10.45 -5.81
CA LEU A 269 8.19 -11.91 -5.74
C LEU A 269 9.36 -12.49 -6.54
N LEU A 270 9.75 -11.86 -7.65
CA LEU A 270 10.94 -12.24 -8.43
C LEU A 270 12.24 -12.22 -7.60
N SER A 271 12.33 -11.38 -6.58
CA SER A 271 13.47 -11.35 -5.64
C SER A 271 13.19 -12.09 -4.33
N GLU A 272 11.94 -12.04 -3.84
CA GLU A 272 11.53 -12.64 -2.57
C GLU A 272 11.62 -14.18 -2.62
N LEU A 273 11.14 -14.81 -3.69
CA LEU A 273 11.09 -16.27 -3.82
C LEU A 273 12.50 -16.90 -3.87
N PRO A 274 13.47 -16.41 -4.67
CA PRO A 274 14.84 -16.92 -4.62
C PRO A 274 15.49 -16.80 -3.25
N ALA A 275 15.25 -15.69 -2.53
CA ALA A 275 15.75 -15.52 -1.17
C ALA A 275 15.13 -16.57 -0.24
N TYR A 276 13.82 -16.77 -0.32
CA TYR A 276 13.09 -17.78 0.44
C TYR A 276 13.66 -19.18 0.23
N GLY A 277 13.82 -19.60 -1.04
CA GLY A 277 14.37 -20.91 -1.38
C GLY A 277 15.76 -21.13 -0.80
N PHE A 278 16.65 -20.15 -0.98
CA PHE A 278 18.00 -20.19 -0.40
C PHE A 278 17.99 -20.29 1.12
N LEU A 279 17.18 -19.48 1.81
CA LEU A 279 17.15 -19.43 3.28
C LEU A 279 16.63 -20.72 3.91
N ARG A 280 15.71 -21.43 3.24
CA ARG A 280 15.25 -22.75 3.69
C ARG A 280 16.35 -23.80 3.66
N GLU A 281 17.19 -23.77 2.63
CA GLU A 281 18.37 -24.64 2.56
C GLU A 281 19.34 -24.33 3.71
N GLN A 282 19.58 -23.04 4.00
CA GLN A 282 20.57 -22.63 5.00
C GLN A 282 20.15 -22.84 6.44
N PHE A 283 18.87 -22.60 6.79
CA PHE A 283 18.41 -22.67 8.19
C PHE A 283 17.91 -24.05 8.62
N SER A 284 18.26 -25.12 7.91
CA SER A 284 17.77 -26.46 8.22
C SER A 284 18.07 -26.85 9.68
N GLY A 285 17.03 -27.10 10.49
CA GLY A 285 17.13 -27.44 11.92
C GLY A 285 16.98 -26.27 12.91
N ASP A 286 16.91 -25.01 12.44
CA ASP A 286 16.74 -23.81 13.28
C ASP A 286 15.25 -23.41 13.43
N LEU A 287 14.91 -22.66 14.49
CA LEU A 287 13.63 -21.97 14.68
C LEU A 287 13.26 -21.08 13.48
N ARG A 288 14.26 -20.49 12.81
CA ARG A 288 14.05 -19.71 11.57
C ARG A 288 13.44 -20.56 10.46
N GLN A 289 13.80 -21.83 10.35
CA GLN A 289 13.20 -22.73 9.37
C GLN A 289 11.70 -22.88 9.60
N ARG A 290 11.26 -23.10 10.85
CA ARG A 290 9.82 -23.22 11.15
C ARG A 290 9.04 -21.98 10.75
N ARG A 291 9.64 -20.80 10.92
CA ARG A 291 9.05 -19.52 10.49
C ARG A 291 8.98 -19.41 8.97
N LEU A 292 10.02 -19.88 8.26
CA LEU A 292 10.01 -19.92 6.80
C LEU A 292 8.98 -20.92 6.28
N ASP A 293 8.93 -22.14 6.83
CA ASP A 293 7.98 -23.18 6.42
C ASP A 293 6.52 -22.74 6.63
N ALA A 294 6.23 -21.94 7.66
CA ALA A 294 4.90 -21.36 7.86
C ALA A 294 4.46 -20.41 6.73
N ARG A 295 5.40 -19.82 5.98
CA ARG A 295 5.12 -18.95 4.83
C ARG A 295 4.86 -19.72 3.54
N GLU A 296 5.24 -21.00 3.47
CA GLU A 296 5.01 -21.82 2.28
C GLU A 296 3.54 -21.85 1.88
N ALA A 297 2.65 -21.98 2.88
CA ALA A 297 1.21 -21.96 2.67
C ALA A 297 0.72 -20.62 2.08
N GLU A 298 1.33 -19.50 2.48
CA GLU A 298 1.03 -18.18 1.91
C GLU A 298 1.41 -18.14 0.43
N TYR A 299 2.64 -18.55 0.06
CA TYR A 299 3.08 -18.56 -1.34
C TYR A 299 2.26 -19.50 -2.23
N ARG A 300 1.92 -20.69 -1.73
CA ARG A 300 1.07 -21.66 -2.45
C ARG A 300 -0.32 -21.12 -2.78
N ARG A 301 -0.83 -20.18 -1.98
CA ARG A 301 -2.10 -19.49 -2.25
C ARG A 301 -1.87 -18.26 -3.12
N LEU A 302 -0.95 -17.40 -2.71
CA LEU A 302 -0.75 -16.06 -3.26
C LEU A 302 -0.31 -16.09 -4.73
N VAL A 303 0.70 -16.89 -5.09
CA VAL A 303 1.27 -16.86 -6.45
C VAL A 303 0.26 -17.34 -7.50
N PRO A 304 -0.43 -18.49 -7.32
CA PRO A 304 -1.45 -18.91 -8.29
C PRO A 304 -2.66 -17.98 -8.35
N GLU A 305 -3.06 -17.38 -7.22
CA GLU A 305 -4.15 -16.40 -7.17
C GLU A 305 -3.78 -15.14 -7.96
N LEU A 306 -2.58 -14.59 -7.72
CA LEU A 306 -2.04 -13.43 -8.45
C LEU A 306 -1.95 -13.71 -9.96
N TYR A 307 -1.42 -14.87 -10.36
CA TYR A 307 -1.32 -15.26 -11.76
C TYR A 307 -2.71 -15.31 -12.43
N ARG A 308 -3.70 -15.91 -11.78
CA ARG A 308 -5.09 -15.93 -12.30
C ARG A 308 -5.65 -14.51 -12.45
N THR A 309 -5.49 -13.67 -11.44
CA THR A 309 -5.93 -12.27 -11.48
C THR A 309 -5.33 -11.55 -12.69
N VAL A 310 -4.02 -11.68 -12.90
CA VAL A 310 -3.30 -11.03 -14.01
C VAL A 310 -3.73 -11.54 -15.39
N VAL A 311 -3.93 -12.86 -15.53
CA VAL A 311 -4.36 -13.46 -16.81
C VAL A 311 -5.81 -13.13 -17.15
N THR A 312 -6.68 -13.08 -16.15
CA THR A 312 -8.10 -12.72 -16.34
C THR A 312 -8.34 -11.22 -16.49
N GLY A 313 -7.42 -10.39 -16.00
CA GLY A 313 -7.46 -8.94 -16.15
C GLY A 313 -7.44 -8.52 -17.62
N SER A 314 -8.25 -7.53 -17.99
CA SER A 314 -8.40 -7.05 -19.38
C SER A 314 -7.97 -5.59 -19.54
N GLY A 315 -7.39 -5.25 -20.69
CA GLY A 315 -6.98 -3.89 -21.03
C GLY A 315 -5.45 -3.69 -21.05
N PRO A 316 -4.98 -2.55 -21.57
CA PRO A 316 -3.55 -2.29 -21.81
C PRO A 316 -2.73 -2.19 -20.51
N HIS A 317 -3.36 -1.79 -19.40
CA HIS A 317 -2.68 -1.67 -18.11
C HIS A 317 -2.22 -3.00 -17.50
N TRP A 318 -2.72 -4.14 -18.01
CA TRP A 318 -2.35 -5.48 -17.53
C TRP A 318 -1.17 -6.11 -18.26
N GLU A 319 -0.72 -5.55 -19.40
CA GLU A 319 0.31 -6.17 -20.25
C GLU A 319 1.63 -6.40 -19.48
N ARG A 320 2.13 -5.36 -18.80
CA ARG A 320 3.36 -5.48 -18.00
C ARG A 320 3.24 -6.47 -16.86
N ALA A 321 2.07 -6.52 -16.21
CA ALA A 321 1.84 -7.45 -15.12
C ALA A 321 1.86 -8.91 -15.62
N ARG A 322 1.35 -9.17 -16.84
CA ARG A 322 1.37 -10.51 -17.46
C ARG A 322 2.78 -11.00 -17.72
N ASP A 323 3.62 -10.16 -18.33
CA ASP A 323 5.02 -10.50 -18.61
C ASP A 323 5.77 -10.91 -17.31
N LEU A 324 5.56 -10.14 -16.23
CA LEU A 324 6.18 -10.42 -14.93
C LEU A 324 5.57 -11.64 -14.22
N ALA A 325 4.26 -11.89 -14.40
CA ALA A 325 3.57 -13.01 -13.76
C ALA A 325 4.05 -14.36 -14.31
N GLU A 326 4.37 -14.45 -15.60
CA GLU A 326 4.96 -15.66 -16.19
C GLU A 326 6.31 -15.98 -15.57
N GLY A 327 7.21 -14.99 -15.49
CA GLY A 327 8.52 -15.16 -14.82
C GLY A 327 8.38 -15.52 -13.34
N THR A 328 7.42 -14.90 -12.63
CA THR A 328 7.14 -15.20 -11.22
C THR A 328 6.66 -16.65 -11.04
N MET A 329 5.78 -17.13 -11.93
CA MET A 329 5.28 -18.51 -11.87
C MET A 329 6.38 -19.53 -12.16
N GLN A 330 7.29 -19.23 -13.09
CA GLN A 330 8.46 -20.08 -13.34
C GLN A 330 9.34 -20.20 -12.09
N VAL A 331 9.72 -19.07 -11.47
CA VAL A 331 10.53 -19.06 -10.25
C VAL A 331 9.82 -19.79 -9.11
N TYR A 332 8.51 -19.61 -8.98
CA TYR A 332 7.69 -20.33 -7.99
C TYR A 332 7.75 -21.86 -8.19
N ALA A 333 7.58 -22.35 -9.43
CA ALA A 333 7.63 -23.78 -9.71
C ALA A 333 9.01 -24.38 -9.42
N GLU A 334 10.08 -23.65 -9.75
CA GLU A 334 11.46 -24.07 -9.48
C GLU A 334 11.75 -24.20 -7.97
N ILE A 335 11.18 -23.33 -7.14
CA ILE A 335 11.51 -23.25 -5.71
C ILE A 335 10.54 -24.09 -4.85
N ILE A 336 9.24 -24.05 -5.14
CA ILE A 336 8.20 -24.67 -4.29
C ILE A 336 7.77 -26.05 -4.81
N GLU A 337 7.72 -26.25 -6.14
CA GLU A 337 7.21 -27.50 -6.73
C GLU A 337 8.31 -28.55 -6.97
N CYS A 338 9.53 -28.12 -7.29
CA CYS A 338 10.66 -29.03 -7.56
C CYS A 338 11.33 -29.63 -6.29
N GLU A 339 10.95 -29.20 -5.08
CA GLU A 339 11.61 -29.59 -3.84
C GLU A 339 11.35 -31.02 -3.27
N PRO A 340 10.29 -31.80 -3.62
CA PRO A 340 9.95 -32.97 -2.80
C PRO A 340 10.87 -34.19 -2.96
N SER A 341 11.74 -34.27 -3.98
CA SER A 341 12.49 -35.51 -4.27
C SER A 341 14.00 -35.48 -3.98
N LYS A 342 14.70 -34.35 -4.18
CA LYS A 342 16.18 -34.31 -4.11
C LYS A 342 16.72 -34.29 -2.67
N HIS A 343 16.00 -33.73 -1.72
CA HIS A 343 16.48 -33.59 -0.33
C HIS A 343 16.35 -34.87 0.51
N ARG A 344 15.39 -35.75 0.20
CA ARG A 344 15.31 -37.10 0.81
C ARG A 344 16.51 -37.98 0.43
N GLY A 345 17.01 -37.87 -0.80
CA GLY A 345 18.18 -38.63 -1.28
C GLY A 345 19.48 -38.20 -0.62
N ARG A 346 19.75 -36.88 -0.54
CA ARG A 346 20.97 -36.34 0.07
C ARG A 346 21.05 -36.54 1.58
N ARG A 347 19.93 -36.45 2.32
CA ARG A 347 19.91 -36.78 3.76
C ARG A 347 20.19 -38.25 4.03
N ARG A 348 19.68 -39.16 3.18
CA ARG A 348 20.04 -40.59 3.25
C ARG A 348 21.52 -40.83 3.00
N GLN A 349 22.12 -40.16 2.01
CA GLN A 349 23.55 -40.32 1.73
C GLN A 349 24.46 -39.75 2.83
N ARG A 350 24.12 -38.60 3.44
CA ARG A 350 24.89 -38.06 4.58
C ARG A 350 24.74 -38.89 5.86
N ALA A 351 23.58 -39.48 6.12
CA ALA A 351 23.37 -40.38 7.26
C ALA A 351 23.99 -41.78 7.08
N VAL A 352 24.44 -42.13 5.87
CA VAL A 352 25.20 -43.37 5.58
C VAL A 352 26.72 -43.11 5.60
N ALA A 353 27.13 -41.84 5.47
CA ALA A 353 28.54 -41.43 5.47
C ALA A 353 29.03 -40.91 6.84
N ALA A 354 28.13 -40.72 7.80
CA ALA A 354 28.41 -40.45 9.21
C ALA A 354 28.02 -41.68 10.03
#